data_AF-A0A170PDJ4-F1
#
_entry.id   AF-A0A170PDJ4-F1
#
_cell.length_a   1.000
_cell.length_b   1.000
_cell.length_c   1.000
_cell.angle_alpha   90.00
_cell.angle_beta   90.00
_cell.angle_gamma   90.00
#
_symmetry.space_group_name_H-M   'P 1'
#
loop_
_entity.id
_entity.type
_entity.pdbx_description
1 polymer ?
#
loop_
_entity_poly.entity_id
_entity_poly.type
_entity_poly.pdbx_seq_one_letter_code
_entity_poly.pdbx_strand_id
1 'polypeptide(L)'
;MRHLITTLGLITLLLATAPTAAAQTTPQSTPQPPADEAEVDPRFGVIESFWEAGEAAELGVGWDRILFYWNEIQPTGPDDWNTLHVLEEWLDDARAQNRVVTGLLKNTPTWATDGQPFSGVPRGLDLPVDDPDNLWAGYVRKVVEYYAPLGVHHWIIWNEPEIEAGVYGHEFGGSTAQYYRLLKVAYQVAKEHDPQAVVHLAGWSYWHDPNWLGEFLRIAVADPEAKANNYFFDVITLHIYFRVETVEQLVEETWAIQERYGLKKPIWINETNASPNLDPLWPVERPNFQVDLEQQAWYLVQAHALGFGARSARIGVYKLLDILLPPGGESFGILRPDGSRRPAFDAYQATVRYLSGFTYPVGRQQSGSFYAFAFNRPEGVTRILWARTQTDVTLRVPALADEALLVSATGEEQPLRALDGFYRIRLRGARCAPACDIGGPPIFIVESGADLASDEEAVRIDPDTAILMTATPVPTTPAATATTAASGDVTITVTPPATATSSPTPPPPTPTPEPATATATSTATPSPTLTASPTTEAPTATPTVTATTVVAVAELPAVEEPPDGSAIGPSNAPITSWLFIGAAVVLGVVLVFATRKR
;
A
#
# COMPACT_ATOMS: atom_id res chain seq x y z
N MET A 1 -47.30 2.39 -76.01
CA MET A 1 -46.65 1.30 -76.76
C MET A 1 -46.89 -0.01 -76.02
N ARG A 2 -47.38 -1.04 -76.73
CA ARG A 2 -46.99 -2.47 -76.72
C ARG A 2 -46.48 -3.06 -75.38
N HIS A 3 -47.17 -4.04 -74.76
CA HIS A 3 -47.13 -5.50 -75.06
C HIS A 3 -45.75 -6.14 -74.71
N LEU A 4 -45.61 -7.36 -74.15
CA LEU A 4 -46.54 -8.46 -73.89
C LEU A 4 -45.98 -9.41 -72.79
N ILE A 5 -46.87 -9.89 -71.91
CA ILE A 5 -47.06 -11.27 -71.37
C ILE A 5 -45.95 -12.32 -71.63
N THR A 6 -45.50 -13.01 -70.56
CA THR A 6 -45.51 -14.50 -70.49
C THR A 6 -45.83 -14.98 -69.07
N THR A 7 -46.66 -16.01 -68.96
CA THR A 7 -47.20 -16.58 -67.71
C THR A 7 -46.77 -18.04 -67.57
N LEU A 8 -46.65 -18.57 -66.34
CA LEU A 8 -47.06 -19.92 -65.86
C LEU A 8 -46.43 -20.16 -64.46
N GLY A 9 -47.05 -20.88 -63.52
CA GLY A 9 -48.35 -21.55 -63.52
C GLY A 9 -48.84 -21.80 -62.10
N LEU A 10 -50.15 -22.02 -61.95
CA LEU A 10 -50.87 -22.20 -60.67
C LEU A 10 -51.02 -23.68 -60.31
N ILE A 11 -51.21 -24.01 -59.02
CA ILE A 11 -52.22 -24.94 -58.42
C ILE A 11 -51.78 -25.25 -56.97
N THR A 12 -52.30 -24.58 -55.93
CA THR A 12 -53.47 -24.96 -55.08
C THR A 12 -53.50 -26.42 -54.60
N LEU A 13 -53.44 -26.71 -53.29
CA LEU A 13 -54.55 -26.99 -52.32
C LEU A 13 -53.89 -27.39 -50.96
N LEU A 14 -54.45 -27.38 -49.73
CA LEU A 14 -55.75 -26.94 -49.18
C LEU A 14 -55.70 -26.87 -47.61
N LEU A 15 -56.67 -26.15 -47.00
CA LEU A 15 -57.32 -26.39 -45.67
C LEU A 15 -56.68 -26.02 -44.31
N ALA A 16 -57.62 -25.67 -43.40
CA ALA A 16 -57.61 -25.65 -41.93
C ALA A 16 -57.07 -24.40 -41.18
N THR A 17 -57.95 -23.41 -40.98
CA THR A 17 -57.79 -22.33 -39.98
C THR A 17 -58.34 -22.75 -38.62
N ALA A 18 -57.47 -22.89 -37.61
CA ALA A 18 -57.84 -23.00 -36.19
C ALA A 18 -57.76 -21.60 -35.52
N PRO A 19 -58.49 -21.33 -34.42
CA PRO A 19 -58.50 -20.02 -33.79
C PRO A 19 -57.18 -19.73 -33.07
N THR A 20 -56.64 -18.53 -33.26
CA THR A 20 -55.42 -18.05 -32.60
C THR A 20 -55.67 -17.82 -31.11
N ALA A 21 -55.18 -18.73 -30.26
CA ALA A 21 -55.01 -18.44 -28.84
C ALA A 21 -53.90 -17.37 -28.69
N ALA A 22 -54.18 -16.30 -27.95
CA ALA A 22 -53.17 -15.29 -27.64
C ALA A 22 -52.13 -15.90 -26.69
N ALA A 23 -50.92 -16.16 -27.20
CA ALA A 23 -49.81 -16.58 -26.37
C ALA A 23 -49.40 -15.42 -25.45
N GLN A 24 -49.43 -15.67 -24.14
CA GLN A 24 -48.80 -14.76 -23.17
C GLN A 24 -47.30 -14.79 -23.41
N THR A 25 -46.74 -13.66 -23.86
CA THR A 25 -45.29 -13.47 -23.95
C THR A 25 -44.73 -13.35 -22.54
N THR A 26 -44.14 -14.44 -22.02
CA THR A 26 -43.18 -14.34 -20.92
C THR A 26 -42.10 -13.34 -21.30
N PRO A 27 -41.71 -12.40 -20.40
CA PRO A 27 -40.57 -11.54 -20.66
C PRO A 27 -39.33 -12.41 -20.85
N GLN A 28 -38.72 -12.39 -22.04
CA GLN A 28 -37.37 -12.90 -22.18
C GLN A 28 -36.46 -12.02 -21.32
N SER A 29 -35.86 -12.61 -20.30
CA SER A 29 -34.72 -12.02 -19.62
C SER A 29 -33.63 -11.77 -20.67
N THR A 30 -33.39 -10.50 -20.98
CA THR A 30 -32.19 -10.09 -21.71
C THR A 30 -30.99 -10.69 -20.98
N PRO A 31 -30.03 -11.34 -21.67
CA PRO A 31 -28.78 -11.68 -21.02
C PRO A 31 -28.19 -10.39 -20.48
N GLN A 32 -28.03 -10.31 -19.16
CA GLN A 32 -27.20 -9.28 -18.56
C GLN A 32 -25.82 -9.43 -19.23
N PRO A 33 -25.16 -8.33 -19.65
CA PRO A 33 -23.75 -8.42 -20.01
C PRO A 33 -23.01 -9.11 -18.86
N PRO A 34 -21.88 -9.81 -19.12
CA PRO A 34 -20.99 -10.16 -18.02
C PRO A 34 -20.76 -8.88 -17.20
N ALA A 35 -20.74 -8.99 -15.87
CA ALA A 35 -20.39 -7.84 -15.05
C ALA A 35 -19.06 -7.31 -15.59
N ASP A 36 -19.05 -6.08 -16.10
CA ASP A 36 -17.81 -5.44 -16.52
C ASP A 36 -16.85 -5.58 -15.35
N GLU A 37 -15.66 -6.12 -15.61
CA GLU A 37 -14.61 -6.20 -14.60
C GLU A 37 -14.36 -4.78 -14.13
N ALA A 38 -14.86 -4.46 -12.93
CA ALA A 38 -14.83 -3.10 -12.41
C ALA A 38 -13.38 -2.65 -12.38
N GLU A 39 -13.06 -1.59 -13.13
CA GLU A 39 -11.70 -1.14 -13.35
C GLU A 39 -11.00 -0.98 -12.01
N VAL A 40 -9.88 -1.70 -11.83
CA VAL A 40 -9.20 -1.80 -10.53
C VAL A 40 -8.74 -0.41 -10.11
N ASP A 41 -9.36 0.15 -9.07
CA ASP A 41 -9.21 1.56 -8.76
C ASP A 41 -7.78 1.85 -8.28
N PRO A 42 -6.99 2.65 -9.03
CA PRO A 42 -5.58 2.82 -8.77
C PRO A 42 -5.30 3.62 -7.50
N ARG A 43 -6.31 4.12 -6.78
CA ARG A 43 -6.14 4.87 -5.53
C ARG A 43 -5.85 3.99 -4.33
N PHE A 44 -6.26 2.73 -4.36
CA PHE A 44 -6.16 1.79 -3.26
C PHE A 44 -5.00 0.83 -3.49
N GLY A 45 -4.10 0.70 -2.51
CA GLY A 45 -2.95 -0.20 -2.58
C GLY A 45 -2.74 -1.01 -1.30
N VAL A 46 -1.92 -2.04 -1.38
CA VAL A 46 -1.47 -2.78 -0.19
C VAL A 46 -0.01 -3.16 -0.38
N ILE A 47 0.77 -3.07 0.69
CA ILE A 47 2.23 -3.15 0.62
C ILE A 47 2.71 -4.60 0.77
N GLU A 48 3.69 -4.96 -0.06
CA GLU A 48 4.20 -6.32 -0.24
C GLU A 48 3.07 -7.33 -0.51
N SER A 49 2.21 -6.98 -1.46
CA SER A 49 1.02 -7.76 -1.82
C SER A 49 1.35 -9.08 -2.54
N PHE A 50 2.51 -9.12 -3.21
CA PHE A 50 3.06 -10.31 -3.88
C PHE A 50 3.23 -11.54 -2.98
N TRP A 51 3.25 -11.40 -1.65
CA TRP A 51 3.34 -12.55 -0.75
C TRP A 51 2.11 -13.47 -0.78
N GLU A 52 0.91 -12.90 -1.01
CA GLU A 52 -0.36 -13.65 -1.10
C GLU A 52 -1.23 -13.01 -2.20
N ALA A 53 -0.82 -13.19 -3.47
CA ALA A 53 -1.41 -12.52 -4.62
C ALA A 53 -2.92 -12.80 -4.82
N GLY A 54 -3.43 -13.94 -4.35
CA GLY A 54 -4.85 -14.29 -4.42
C GLY A 54 -5.71 -13.42 -3.51
N GLU A 55 -5.36 -13.35 -2.24
CA GLU A 55 -5.93 -12.43 -1.24
C GLU A 55 -5.80 -10.97 -1.70
N ALA A 56 -4.67 -10.64 -2.32
CA ALA A 56 -4.42 -9.32 -2.85
C ALA A 56 -5.33 -8.98 -4.05
N ALA A 57 -5.71 -9.97 -4.88
CA ALA A 57 -6.69 -9.82 -5.95
C ALA A 57 -8.12 -9.72 -5.39
N GLU A 58 -8.45 -10.50 -4.37
CA GLU A 58 -9.74 -10.45 -3.67
C GLU A 58 -10.03 -9.09 -3.00
N LEU A 59 -8.99 -8.34 -2.62
CA LEU A 59 -9.12 -6.96 -2.14
C LEU A 59 -9.43 -5.93 -3.25
N GLY A 60 -9.18 -6.26 -4.52
CA GLY A 60 -9.42 -5.34 -5.65
C GLY A 60 -8.52 -4.10 -5.67
N VAL A 61 -7.29 -4.19 -5.13
CA VAL A 61 -6.35 -3.06 -5.04
C VAL A 61 -5.51 -2.87 -6.31
N GLY A 62 -5.36 -1.60 -6.73
CA GLY A 62 -4.73 -1.22 -8.00
C GLY A 62 -3.24 -0.96 -7.95
N TRP A 63 -2.57 -1.05 -6.79
CA TRP A 63 -1.11 -0.96 -6.72
C TRP A 63 -0.46 -1.69 -5.53
N ASP A 64 0.83 -2.04 -5.68
CA ASP A 64 1.71 -2.66 -4.68
C ASP A 64 3.02 -1.86 -4.55
N ARG A 65 3.72 -2.01 -3.42
CA ARG A 65 5.10 -1.59 -3.24
C ARG A 65 5.98 -2.78 -2.89
N ILE A 66 6.99 -3.02 -3.71
CA ILE A 66 7.98 -4.09 -3.57
C ILE A 66 9.33 -3.47 -3.21
N LEU A 67 10.08 -4.17 -2.36
CA LEU A 67 11.40 -3.74 -1.89
C LEU A 67 12.47 -4.24 -2.87
N PHE A 68 13.30 -3.33 -3.39
CA PHE A 68 14.40 -3.62 -4.30
C PHE A 68 15.72 -3.29 -3.59
N TYR A 69 16.20 -4.24 -2.79
CA TYR A 69 17.44 -4.11 -2.04
C TYR A 69 18.64 -4.24 -2.97
N TRP A 70 19.39 -3.15 -3.14
CA TRP A 70 20.60 -3.14 -3.96
C TRP A 70 21.63 -4.15 -3.44
N ASN A 71 21.77 -4.30 -2.12
CA ASN A 71 22.64 -5.31 -1.51
C ASN A 71 22.25 -6.78 -1.79
N GLU A 72 21.01 -7.07 -2.17
CA GLU A 72 20.55 -8.43 -2.52
C GLU A 72 20.60 -8.66 -4.04
N ILE A 73 20.31 -7.62 -4.84
CA ILE A 73 20.38 -7.65 -6.30
C ILE A 73 21.84 -7.66 -6.78
N GLN A 74 22.73 -6.96 -6.06
CA GLN A 74 24.17 -6.85 -6.37
C GLN A 74 25.04 -7.11 -5.13
N PRO A 75 25.15 -8.37 -4.65
CA PRO A 75 25.76 -8.68 -3.36
C PRO A 75 27.27 -8.47 -3.28
N THR A 76 28.02 -8.64 -4.38
CA THR A 76 29.50 -8.63 -4.38
C THR A 76 30.14 -7.60 -5.31
N GLY A 77 29.44 -7.15 -6.36
CA GLY A 77 29.94 -6.10 -7.25
C GLY A 77 28.89 -5.58 -8.26
N PRO A 78 29.23 -4.56 -9.06
CA PRO A 78 28.31 -3.92 -10.02
C PRO A 78 27.93 -4.82 -11.22
N ASP A 79 28.72 -5.87 -11.48
CA ASP A 79 28.42 -6.86 -12.51
C ASP A 79 27.33 -7.85 -12.08
N ASP A 80 27.15 -8.06 -10.77
CA ASP A 80 26.17 -9.01 -10.23
C ASP A 80 24.73 -8.64 -10.63
N TRP A 81 23.90 -9.67 -10.82
CA TRP A 81 22.48 -9.52 -11.12
C TRP A 81 21.67 -10.69 -10.56
N ASN A 82 21.17 -10.53 -9.33
CA ASN A 82 20.33 -11.52 -8.67
C ASN A 82 18.84 -11.20 -8.85
N THR A 83 18.23 -11.78 -9.88
CA THR A 83 16.79 -11.68 -10.14
C THR A 83 15.93 -12.48 -9.17
N LEU A 84 16.52 -13.28 -8.26
CA LEU A 84 15.76 -14.00 -7.24
C LEU A 84 15.33 -13.11 -6.06
N HIS A 85 15.76 -11.84 -6.02
CA HIS A 85 15.31 -10.88 -5.01
C HIS A 85 13.93 -10.28 -5.33
N VAL A 86 13.66 -9.99 -6.60
CA VAL A 86 12.33 -9.57 -7.09
C VAL A 86 11.98 -10.46 -8.29
N LEU A 87 11.11 -11.44 -8.04
CA LEU A 87 10.77 -12.45 -9.03
C LEU A 87 9.85 -11.88 -10.12
N GLU A 88 10.08 -12.28 -11.37
CA GLU A 88 9.24 -11.89 -12.51
C GLU A 88 7.78 -12.36 -12.33
N GLU A 89 7.57 -13.51 -11.66
CA GLU A 89 6.23 -14.03 -11.35
C GLU A 89 5.39 -13.07 -10.51
N TRP A 90 6.01 -12.29 -9.60
CA TRP A 90 5.31 -11.26 -8.81
C TRP A 90 4.82 -10.10 -9.68
N LEU A 91 5.56 -9.78 -10.75
CA LEU A 91 5.24 -8.72 -11.69
C LEU A 91 4.17 -9.20 -12.68
N ASP A 92 4.25 -10.46 -13.11
CA ASP A 92 3.22 -11.13 -13.91
C ASP A 92 1.89 -11.22 -13.16
N ASP A 93 1.89 -11.64 -11.89
CA ASP A 93 0.69 -11.70 -11.05
C ASP A 93 0.07 -10.30 -10.84
N ALA A 94 0.90 -9.29 -10.53
CA ALA A 94 0.42 -7.91 -10.42
C ALA A 94 -0.21 -7.42 -11.74
N ARG A 95 0.46 -7.64 -12.87
CA ARG A 95 -0.02 -7.26 -14.21
C ARG A 95 -1.31 -7.99 -14.60
N ALA A 96 -1.43 -9.28 -14.28
CA ALA A 96 -2.63 -10.08 -14.52
C ALA A 96 -3.86 -9.57 -13.72
N GLN A 97 -3.62 -8.84 -12.63
CA GLN A 97 -4.65 -8.20 -11.80
C GLN A 97 -4.71 -6.67 -12.00
N ASN A 98 -4.19 -6.15 -13.13
CA ASN A 98 -4.17 -4.71 -13.48
C ASN A 98 -3.53 -3.80 -12.41
N ARG A 99 -2.57 -4.33 -11.64
CA ARG A 99 -1.95 -3.66 -10.49
C ARG A 99 -0.61 -3.01 -10.86
N VAL A 100 -0.44 -1.75 -10.50
CA VAL A 100 0.83 -1.03 -10.67
C VAL A 100 1.83 -1.46 -9.59
N VAL A 101 3.01 -1.92 -9.99
CA VAL A 101 4.12 -2.17 -9.06
C VAL A 101 4.96 -0.91 -8.86
N THR A 102 5.20 -0.57 -7.59
CA THR A 102 6.09 0.51 -7.17
C THR A 102 7.35 -0.06 -6.53
N GLY A 103 8.51 0.11 -7.16
CA GLY A 103 9.79 -0.39 -6.65
C GLY A 103 10.45 0.61 -5.68
N LEU A 104 10.75 0.16 -4.46
CA LEU A 104 11.53 0.92 -3.48
C LEU A 104 13.02 0.57 -3.58
N LEU A 105 13.83 1.46 -4.16
CA LEU A 105 15.27 1.29 -4.29
C LEU A 105 15.99 1.71 -2.99
N LYS A 106 16.61 0.77 -2.27
CA LYS A 106 17.34 1.02 -1.01
C LYS A 106 18.48 0.01 -0.74
N ASN A 107 19.09 0.13 0.44
CA ASN A 107 20.16 -0.73 0.99
C ASN A 107 21.45 -0.76 0.16
N THR A 108 22.34 0.20 0.36
CA THR A 108 23.65 0.27 -0.32
C THR A 108 24.51 -0.95 0.04
N PRO A 109 24.99 -1.74 -0.94
CA PRO A 109 25.90 -2.85 -0.69
C PRO A 109 27.18 -2.40 0.01
N THR A 110 27.80 -3.28 0.81
CA THR A 110 29.08 -3.00 1.49
C THR A 110 30.20 -2.60 0.53
N TRP A 111 30.21 -3.12 -0.71
CA TRP A 111 31.20 -2.75 -1.73
C TRP A 111 30.93 -1.37 -2.35
N ALA A 112 29.74 -0.80 -2.17
CA ALA A 112 29.27 0.40 -2.84
C ALA A 112 29.27 1.65 -1.95
N THR A 113 29.69 1.56 -0.67
CA THR A 113 29.81 2.71 0.25
C THR A 113 31.08 2.63 1.10
N ASP A 114 31.65 3.78 1.46
CA ASP A 114 32.68 3.90 2.51
C ASP A 114 32.06 4.14 3.91
N GLY A 115 30.73 4.29 3.98
CA GLY A 115 29.96 4.47 5.20
C GLY A 115 29.47 3.15 5.83
N GLN A 116 28.42 3.23 6.63
CA GLN A 116 27.80 2.04 7.21
C GLN A 116 27.13 1.19 6.10
N PRO A 117 27.31 -0.14 6.07
CA PRO A 117 26.58 -1.00 5.15
C PRO A 117 25.06 -0.80 5.24
N PHE A 118 24.38 -0.97 4.11
CA PHE A 118 22.94 -0.75 3.91
C PHE A 118 22.52 0.72 3.97
N SER A 119 22.91 1.52 4.99
CA SER A 119 22.48 2.92 5.11
C SER A 119 23.43 3.95 4.47
N GLY A 120 24.67 3.56 4.14
CA GLY A 120 25.72 4.48 3.69
C GLY A 120 25.48 5.10 2.32
N VAL A 121 25.93 6.35 2.17
CA VAL A 121 25.88 7.09 0.90
C VAL A 121 26.71 6.35 -0.17
N PRO A 122 26.19 6.16 -1.40
CA PRO A 122 26.93 5.46 -2.45
C PRO A 122 28.22 6.18 -2.88
N ARG A 123 29.28 5.41 -3.16
CA ARG A 123 30.52 5.96 -3.73
C ARG A 123 30.26 6.52 -5.13
N GLY A 124 30.92 7.63 -5.44
CA GLY A 124 30.78 8.33 -6.71
C GLY A 124 29.46 9.08 -6.91
N LEU A 125 28.60 9.22 -5.90
CA LEU A 125 27.29 9.88 -6.03
C LEU A 125 27.36 11.32 -6.60
N ASP A 126 28.44 12.05 -6.32
CA ASP A 126 28.66 13.42 -6.83
C ASP A 126 29.21 13.47 -8.27
N LEU A 127 29.65 12.35 -8.84
CA LEU A 127 30.12 12.26 -10.23
C LEU A 127 28.96 12.39 -11.24
N PRO A 128 29.23 12.67 -12.53
CA PRO A 128 28.21 12.63 -13.59
C PRO A 128 27.42 11.31 -13.64
N VAL A 129 26.22 11.32 -14.24
CA VAL A 129 25.33 10.13 -14.29
C VAL A 129 25.73 9.10 -15.36
N ASP A 130 26.65 9.50 -16.24
CA ASP A 130 27.32 8.70 -17.27
C ASP A 130 28.74 8.29 -16.86
N ASP A 131 29.22 8.72 -15.68
CA ASP A 131 30.51 8.31 -15.12
C ASP A 131 30.43 6.87 -14.59
N PRO A 132 31.31 5.94 -15.01
CA PRO A 132 31.27 4.54 -14.56
C PRO A 132 31.54 4.37 -13.07
N ASP A 133 32.19 5.33 -12.40
CA ASP A 133 32.42 5.29 -10.95
C ASP A 133 31.21 5.82 -10.16
N ASN A 134 30.16 6.36 -10.81
CA ASN A 134 28.88 6.67 -10.15
C ASN A 134 28.05 5.38 -9.96
N LEU A 135 28.38 4.64 -8.90
CA LEU A 135 27.82 3.30 -8.64
C LEU A 135 26.29 3.31 -8.50
N TRP A 136 25.72 4.39 -7.97
CA TRP A 136 24.27 4.55 -7.86
C TRP A 136 23.61 4.75 -9.23
N ALA A 137 24.19 5.58 -10.10
CA ALA A 137 23.71 5.74 -11.47
C ALA A 137 23.76 4.40 -12.25
N GLY A 138 24.86 3.64 -12.09
CA GLY A 138 25.00 2.31 -12.69
C GLY A 138 23.94 1.30 -12.22
N TYR A 139 23.65 1.27 -10.92
CA TYR A 139 22.59 0.41 -10.37
C TYR A 139 21.20 0.81 -10.85
N VAL A 140 20.82 2.09 -10.76
CA VAL A 140 19.50 2.58 -11.21
C VAL A 140 19.31 2.27 -12.70
N ARG A 141 20.35 2.47 -13.53
CA ARG A 141 20.33 2.16 -14.96
C ARG A 141 19.99 0.69 -15.20
N LYS A 142 20.74 -0.23 -14.58
CA LYS A 142 20.56 -1.68 -14.70
C LYS A 142 19.18 -2.15 -14.22
N VAL A 143 18.65 -1.55 -13.15
CA VAL A 143 17.30 -1.82 -12.64
C VAL A 143 16.22 -1.34 -13.59
N VAL A 144 16.28 -0.09 -14.06
CA VAL A 144 15.26 0.47 -14.95
C VAL A 144 15.27 -0.23 -16.31
N GLU A 145 16.46 -0.46 -16.90
CA GLU A 145 16.61 -1.21 -18.16
C GLU A 145 16.00 -2.62 -18.09
N TYR A 146 16.08 -3.30 -16.93
CA TYR A 146 15.53 -4.65 -16.73
C TYR A 146 14.03 -4.66 -16.44
N TYR A 147 13.58 -3.81 -15.50
CA TYR A 147 12.23 -3.91 -14.92
C TYR A 147 11.19 -3.01 -15.57
N ALA A 148 11.57 -1.93 -16.28
CA ALA A 148 10.60 -1.12 -17.02
C ALA A 148 9.91 -1.91 -18.17
N PRO A 149 10.61 -2.76 -18.96
CA PRO A 149 9.94 -3.67 -19.90
C PRO A 149 9.00 -4.71 -19.25
N LEU A 150 9.16 -4.95 -17.95
CA LEU A 150 8.31 -5.83 -17.14
C LEU A 150 7.13 -5.08 -16.49
N GLY A 151 7.03 -3.75 -16.68
CA GLY A 151 5.92 -2.91 -16.21
C GLY A 151 6.19 -2.12 -14.92
N VAL A 152 7.41 -2.15 -14.38
CA VAL A 152 7.77 -1.37 -13.19
C VAL A 152 8.24 0.02 -13.61
N HIS A 153 7.32 0.99 -13.55
CA HIS A 153 7.58 2.39 -13.91
C HIS A 153 7.64 3.33 -12.69
N HIS A 154 7.10 2.91 -11.52
CA HIS A 154 7.09 3.73 -10.32
C HIS A 154 8.27 3.39 -9.42
N TRP A 155 9.12 4.38 -9.10
CA TRP A 155 10.35 4.19 -8.35
C TRP A 155 10.40 5.12 -7.13
N ILE A 156 10.37 4.54 -5.93
CA ILE A 156 10.60 5.26 -4.66
C ILE A 156 12.08 5.21 -4.35
N ILE A 157 12.69 6.38 -4.19
CA ILE A 157 14.12 6.50 -3.93
C ILE A 157 14.35 6.63 -2.43
N TRP A 158 14.88 5.55 -1.85
CA TRP A 158 15.10 5.36 -0.42
C TRP A 158 13.84 5.38 0.45
N ASN A 159 14.03 5.22 1.76
CA ASN A 159 12.99 5.19 2.78
C ASN A 159 13.41 6.01 4.00
N GLU A 160 12.52 6.84 4.53
CA GLU A 160 12.67 7.57 5.80
C GLU A 160 14.09 8.15 6.09
N PRO A 161 14.68 8.91 5.14
CA PRO A 161 16.05 9.42 5.25
C PRO A 161 16.22 10.50 6.33
N GLU A 162 15.13 10.98 6.92
CA GLU A 162 15.14 11.90 8.06
C GLU A 162 15.41 11.22 9.41
N ILE A 163 15.41 9.88 9.47
CA ILE A 163 15.59 9.17 10.73
C ILE A 163 17.08 9.12 11.09
N GLU A 164 17.44 9.91 12.10
CA GLU A 164 18.81 10.09 12.60
C GLU A 164 19.51 8.80 13.03
N ALA A 165 20.84 8.79 12.93
CA ALA A 165 21.66 7.62 13.23
C ALA A 165 21.51 7.16 14.70
N GLY A 166 21.23 5.87 14.89
CA GLY A 166 21.00 5.27 16.21
C GLY A 166 19.55 5.34 16.70
N VAL A 167 18.65 6.00 15.96
CA VAL A 167 17.20 5.94 16.17
C VAL A 167 16.63 4.69 15.48
N TYR A 168 15.58 4.09 16.06
CA TYR A 168 14.85 3.00 15.41
C TYR A 168 14.20 3.50 14.10
N GLY A 169 14.32 2.72 13.03
CA GLY A 169 13.93 3.13 11.67
C GLY A 169 15.04 3.81 10.85
N HIS A 170 16.24 4.03 11.42
CA HIS A 170 17.34 4.64 10.65
C HIS A 170 17.75 3.79 9.44
N GLU A 171 17.54 4.35 8.24
CA GLU A 171 17.90 3.70 6.98
C GLU A 171 18.84 4.51 6.08
N PHE A 172 19.07 5.81 6.29
CA PHE A 172 20.00 6.61 5.48
C PHE A 172 21.02 7.35 6.33
N GLY A 173 22.32 7.12 6.06
CA GLY A 173 23.43 7.78 6.74
C GLY A 173 23.92 9.08 6.09
N GLY A 174 23.18 9.60 5.10
CA GLY A 174 23.52 10.85 4.40
C GLY A 174 22.65 12.03 4.82
N SER A 175 23.16 13.25 4.63
CA SER A 175 22.41 14.49 4.84
C SER A 175 21.25 14.67 3.85
N THR A 176 20.30 15.56 4.16
CA THR A 176 19.20 15.99 3.27
C THR A 176 19.70 16.40 1.87
N ALA A 177 20.89 17.02 1.79
CA ALA A 177 21.51 17.41 0.52
C ALA A 177 22.04 16.19 -0.28
N GLN A 178 22.62 15.20 0.40
CA GLN A 178 23.03 13.94 -0.23
C GLN A 178 21.82 13.09 -0.64
N TYR A 179 20.73 13.12 0.12
CA TYR A 179 19.46 12.52 -0.28
C TYR A 179 18.91 13.19 -1.56
N TYR A 180 18.90 14.52 -1.62
CA TYR A 180 18.53 15.24 -2.84
C TYR A 180 19.42 14.86 -4.03
N ARG A 181 20.73 14.68 -3.83
CA ARG A 181 21.64 14.22 -4.88
C ARG A 181 21.34 12.78 -5.33
N LEU A 182 21.08 11.85 -4.40
CA LEU A 182 20.66 10.46 -4.66
C LEU A 182 19.42 10.42 -5.55
N LEU A 183 18.40 11.19 -5.18
CA LEU A 183 17.16 11.36 -5.92
C LEU A 183 17.39 11.98 -7.30
N LYS A 184 18.21 13.04 -7.40
CA LYS A 184 18.55 13.70 -8.68
C LYS A 184 19.20 12.74 -9.68
N VAL A 185 20.18 11.96 -9.22
CA VAL A 185 20.84 10.93 -10.05
C VAL A 185 19.83 9.88 -10.49
N ALA A 186 19.01 9.36 -9.57
CA ALA A 186 17.99 8.37 -9.89
C ALA A 186 16.95 8.89 -10.89
N TYR A 187 16.51 10.14 -10.77
CA TYR A 187 15.57 10.77 -11.69
C TYR A 187 16.14 10.90 -13.10
N GLN A 188 17.37 11.41 -13.22
CA GLN A 188 18.01 11.60 -14.53
C GLN A 188 18.18 10.25 -15.25
N VAL A 189 18.68 9.23 -14.55
CA VAL A 189 18.87 7.89 -15.12
C VAL A 189 17.52 7.21 -15.42
N ALA A 190 16.55 7.26 -14.51
CA ALA A 190 15.25 6.62 -14.74
C ALA A 190 14.53 7.22 -15.97
N LYS A 191 14.53 8.55 -16.14
CA LYS A 191 13.89 9.20 -17.31
C LYS A 191 14.66 9.00 -18.62
N GLU A 192 15.97 8.72 -18.57
CA GLU A 192 16.80 8.40 -19.73
C GLU A 192 16.46 7.01 -20.30
N HIS A 193 16.20 6.03 -19.41
CA HIS A 193 15.97 4.62 -19.77
C HIS A 193 14.50 4.21 -19.83
N ASP A 194 13.64 4.91 -19.10
CA ASP A 194 12.19 4.76 -19.11
C ASP A 194 11.50 6.14 -19.14
N PRO A 195 11.07 6.61 -20.33
CA PRO A 195 10.31 7.85 -20.45
C PRO A 195 8.96 7.85 -19.69
N GLN A 196 8.45 6.68 -19.27
CA GLN A 196 7.24 6.53 -18.45
C GLN A 196 7.53 6.55 -16.94
N ALA A 197 8.81 6.54 -16.53
CA ALA A 197 9.19 6.43 -15.12
C ALA A 197 8.54 7.55 -14.28
N VAL A 198 8.08 7.20 -13.08
CA VAL A 198 7.52 8.12 -12.08
C VAL A 198 8.37 8.00 -10.83
N VAL A 199 9.02 9.09 -10.43
CA VAL A 199 9.99 9.07 -9.32
C VAL A 199 9.36 9.68 -8.07
N HIS A 200 9.37 8.92 -6.99
CA HIS A 200 8.79 9.29 -5.71
C HIS A 200 9.89 9.70 -4.75
N LEU A 201 9.62 10.71 -3.91
CA LEU A 201 10.39 10.89 -2.68
C LEU A 201 10.27 9.63 -1.82
N ALA A 202 11.27 9.41 -0.96
CA ALA A 202 11.17 8.47 0.15
C ALA A 202 9.92 8.76 0.98
N GLY A 203 9.37 7.71 1.61
CA GLY A 203 8.35 7.89 2.63
C GLY A 203 8.89 8.77 3.76
N TRP A 204 8.18 9.87 4.05
CA TRP A 204 8.46 10.74 5.18
C TRP A 204 7.54 10.37 6.35
N SER A 205 8.14 10.01 7.49
CA SER A 205 7.46 9.59 8.72
C SER A 205 6.93 10.75 9.58
N TYR A 206 7.35 11.98 9.24
CA TYR A 206 7.08 13.25 9.93
C TYR A 206 7.61 13.37 11.38
N TRP A 207 7.36 12.40 12.26
CA TRP A 207 7.59 12.56 13.70
C TRP A 207 9.07 12.51 14.11
N HIS A 208 9.96 12.02 13.25
CA HIS A 208 11.41 12.06 13.47
C HIS A 208 12.01 13.44 13.18
N ASP A 209 11.65 14.07 12.04
CA ASP A 209 11.88 15.50 11.81
C ASP A 209 10.72 16.13 10.99
N PRO A 210 9.86 16.96 11.63
CA PRO A 210 8.82 17.73 10.97
C PRO A 210 9.33 18.81 10.00
N ASN A 211 10.61 19.20 10.08
CA ASN A 211 11.19 20.23 9.22
C ASN A 211 11.77 19.66 7.93
N TRP A 212 12.03 18.35 7.87
CA TRP A 212 12.81 17.71 6.81
C TRP A 212 12.29 18.01 5.40
N LEU A 213 10.99 17.85 5.14
CA LEU A 213 10.41 18.16 3.82
C LEU A 213 10.60 19.65 3.47
N GLY A 214 10.50 20.53 4.47
CA GLY A 214 10.76 21.95 4.33
C GLY A 214 12.21 22.27 3.97
N GLU A 215 13.18 21.54 4.54
CA GLU A 215 14.59 21.65 4.16
C GLU A 215 14.86 21.05 2.77
N PHE A 216 14.36 19.85 2.51
CA PHE A 216 14.52 19.16 1.24
C PHE A 216 14.04 20.03 0.08
N LEU A 217 12.86 20.64 0.18
CA LEU A 217 12.34 21.53 -0.85
C LEU A 217 13.15 22.83 -0.99
N ARG A 218 13.70 23.38 0.11
CA ARG A 218 14.65 24.52 0.06
C ARG A 218 15.89 24.20 -0.76
N ILE A 219 16.42 22.97 -0.64
CA ILE A 219 17.56 22.49 -1.43
C ILE A 219 17.12 22.32 -2.90
N ALA A 220 15.99 21.66 -3.13
CA ALA A 220 15.50 21.37 -4.47
C ALA A 220 15.19 22.62 -5.31
N VAL A 221 14.64 23.70 -4.72
CA VAL A 221 14.39 24.96 -5.45
C VAL A 221 15.64 25.82 -5.66
N ALA A 222 16.73 25.53 -4.94
CA ALA A 222 18.01 26.24 -5.09
C ALA A 222 18.89 25.67 -6.22
N ASP A 223 18.62 24.45 -6.69
CA ASP A 223 19.30 23.85 -7.83
C ASP A 223 18.82 24.51 -9.14
N PRO A 224 19.73 25.10 -9.95
CA PRO A 224 19.38 25.83 -11.17
C PRO A 224 18.78 24.94 -12.27
N GLU A 225 19.00 23.63 -12.24
CA GLU A 225 18.46 22.66 -13.20
C GLU A 225 17.09 22.13 -12.79
N ALA A 226 16.72 22.25 -11.51
CA ALA A 226 15.53 21.64 -10.94
C ALA A 226 14.25 21.98 -11.71
N LYS A 227 14.00 23.27 -11.96
CA LYS A 227 12.76 23.70 -12.63
C LYS A 227 12.59 23.10 -14.04
N ALA A 228 13.69 22.84 -14.76
CA ALA A 228 13.64 22.20 -16.08
C ALA A 228 13.38 20.68 -16.00
N ASN A 229 13.74 20.05 -14.88
CA ASN A 229 13.66 18.61 -14.63
C ASN A 229 12.58 18.25 -13.60
N ASN A 230 11.49 19.01 -13.52
CA ASN A 230 10.40 18.81 -12.56
C ASN A 230 10.87 18.72 -11.08
N TYR A 231 11.94 19.40 -10.71
CA TYR A 231 12.62 19.33 -9.40
C TYR A 231 13.19 17.95 -9.04
N PHE A 232 13.35 17.08 -10.03
CA PHE A 232 13.87 15.70 -9.93
C PHE A 232 13.01 14.73 -9.09
N PHE A 233 11.71 15.00 -8.94
CA PHE A 233 10.73 14.03 -8.45
C PHE A 233 9.32 14.36 -8.96
N ASP A 234 8.45 13.37 -8.98
CA ASP A 234 7.08 13.47 -9.47
C ASP A 234 6.04 13.38 -8.35
N VAL A 235 6.34 12.68 -7.24
CA VAL A 235 5.40 12.39 -6.13
C VAL A 235 6.02 12.67 -4.76
N ILE A 236 5.26 13.26 -3.84
CA ILE A 236 5.61 13.33 -2.41
C ILE A 236 4.97 12.15 -1.67
N THR A 237 5.73 11.50 -0.81
CA THR A 237 5.39 10.19 -0.23
C THR A 237 5.37 10.27 1.29
N LEU A 238 4.30 9.78 1.93
CA LEU A 238 4.08 9.89 3.37
C LEU A 238 3.89 8.51 4.02
N HIS A 239 4.50 8.33 5.18
CA HIS A 239 4.29 7.21 6.10
C HIS A 239 3.54 7.72 7.33
N ILE A 240 2.31 7.23 7.57
CA ILE A 240 1.45 7.75 8.64
C ILE A 240 0.81 6.60 9.41
N TYR A 241 1.10 6.51 10.72
CA TYR A 241 0.71 5.38 11.54
C TYR A 241 -0.05 5.75 12.82
N PHE A 242 -0.85 4.79 13.32
CA PHE A 242 -1.57 4.77 14.60
C PHE A 242 -2.66 5.83 14.83
N ARG A 243 -2.31 7.12 14.78
CA ARG A 243 -3.21 8.21 15.14
C ARG A 243 -3.99 8.68 13.92
N VAL A 244 -5.24 8.29 13.83
CA VAL A 244 -6.02 8.39 12.60
C VAL A 244 -6.22 9.84 12.14
N GLU A 245 -6.48 10.77 13.06
CA GLU A 245 -6.64 12.19 12.74
C GLU A 245 -5.36 12.84 12.18
N THR A 246 -4.17 12.26 12.41
CA THR A 246 -2.94 12.82 11.81
C THR A 246 -2.84 12.54 10.32
N VAL A 247 -3.63 11.60 9.77
CA VAL A 247 -3.67 11.34 8.32
C VAL A 247 -4.07 12.59 7.54
N GLU A 248 -5.17 13.23 7.93
CA GLU A 248 -5.60 14.49 7.30
C GLU A 248 -4.64 15.64 7.63
N GLN A 249 -4.21 15.77 8.89
CA GLN A 249 -3.29 16.83 9.31
C GLN A 249 -2.01 16.84 8.47
N LEU A 250 -1.37 15.69 8.30
CA LEU A 250 -0.06 15.60 7.63
C LEU A 250 -0.17 15.73 6.10
N VAL A 251 -1.29 15.33 5.50
CA VAL A 251 -1.53 15.60 4.06
C VAL A 251 -1.77 17.09 3.82
N GLU A 252 -2.58 17.76 4.64
CA GLU A 252 -2.80 19.22 4.55
C GLU A 252 -1.52 20.02 4.86
N GLU A 253 -0.74 19.61 5.84
CA GLU A 253 0.58 20.20 6.13
C GLU A 253 1.55 19.99 4.96
N THR A 254 1.54 18.82 4.32
CA THR A 254 2.34 18.54 3.12
C THR A 254 1.92 19.40 1.92
N TRP A 255 0.62 19.66 1.73
CA TRP A 255 0.14 20.65 0.75
C TRP A 255 0.64 22.06 1.09
N ALA A 256 0.52 22.49 2.35
CA ALA A 256 0.97 23.80 2.79
C ALA A 256 2.50 23.96 2.72
N ILE A 257 3.30 22.91 2.91
CA ILE A 257 4.75 22.93 2.78
C ILE A 257 5.16 23.15 1.31
N GLN A 258 4.64 22.34 0.40
CA GLN A 258 5.04 22.42 -1.01
C GLN A 258 4.55 23.70 -1.71
N GLU A 259 3.39 24.24 -1.31
CA GLU A 259 2.87 25.51 -1.84
C GLU A 259 3.78 26.71 -1.50
N ARG A 260 4.41 26.71 -0.31
CA ARG A 260 5.41 27.74 0.06
C ARG A 260 6.64 27.77 -0.87
N TYR A 261 6.91 26.65 -1.55
CA TYR A 261 7.98 26.52 -2.54
C TYR A 261 7.48 26.61 -3.99
N GLY A 262 6.21 26.95 -4.21
CA GLY A 262 5.61 27.09 -5.54
C GLY A 262 5.40 25.75 -6.27
N LEU A 263 5.30 24.65 -5.52
CA LEU A 263 5.12 23.30 -6.05
C LEU A 263 3.69 22.81 -5.86
N LYS A 264 3.26 21.92 -6.75
CA LYS A 264 2.01 21.16 -6.64
C LYS A 264 2.20 19.76 -7.23
N LYS A 265 2.57 18.83 -6.36
CA LYS A 265 2.87 17.42 -6.61
C LYS A 265 1.77 16.56 -6.01
N PRO A 266 1.37 15.44 -6.63
CA PRO A 266 0.52 14.46 -5.97
C PRO A 266 1.19 13.97 -4.67
N ILE A 267 0.38 13.80 -3.64
CA ILE A 267 0.78 13.20 -2.35
C ILE A 267 0.28 11.76 -2.35
N TRP A 268 1.15 10.79 -2.12
CA TRP A 268 0.77 9.39 -1.87
C TRP A 268 1.06 9.06 -0.41
N ILE A 269 0.10 8.41 0.27
CA ILE A 269 0.36 7.77 1.55
C ILE A 269 0.69 6.32 1.22
N ASN A 270 1.96 6.00 0.98
CA ASN A 270 2.34 4.66 0.56
C ASN A 270 2.46 3.68 1.73
N GLU A 271 2.49 4.15 2.98
CA GLU A 271 2.37 3.30 4.15
C GLU A 271 1.42 3.93 5.19
N THR A 272 0.34 3.24 5.53
CA THR A 272 -0.49 3.60 6.68
C THR A 272 -1.18 2.38 7.31
N ASN A 273 -1.18 2.32 8.65
CA ASN A 273 -1.94 1.36 9.46
C ASN A 273 -1.91 1.71 10.96
N ALA A 274 -2.55 0.91 11.80
CA ALA A 274 -2.36 0.86 13.24
C ALA A 274 -2.12 -0.60 13.67
N SER A 275 -0.90 -0.94 14.08
CA SER A 275 -0.52 -2.31 14.48
C SER A 275 -1.36 -2.80 15.68
N PRO A 276 -2.13 -3.89 15.57
CA PRO A 276 -2.91 -4.43 16.68
C PRO A 276 -2.01 -5.21 17.64
N ASN A 277 -1.90 -4.74 18.88
CA ASN A 277 -1.12 -5.39 19.93
C ASN A 277 -1.93 -6.38 20.78
N LEU A 278 -3.26 -6.34 20.66
CA LEU A 278 -4.21 -7.18 21.42
C LEU A 278 -4.79 -8.33 20.58
N ASP A 279 -4.09 -8.78 19.54
CA ASP A 279 -4.45 -9.99 18.78
C ASP A 279 -4.20 -11.24 19.65
N PRO A 280 -5.22 -12.03 20.01
CA PRO A 280 -5.04 -13.22 20.86
C PRO A 280 -4.21 -14.33 20.19
N LEU A 281 -4.03 -14.26 18.86
CA LEU A 281 -3.16 -15.17 18.11
C LEU A 281 -1.75 -14.60 17.86
N TRP A 282 -1.54 -13.30 18.11
CA TRP A 282 -0.25 -12.62 17.97
C TRP A 282 -0.11 -11.44 18.96
N PRO A 283 0.06 -11.71 20.27
CA PRO A 283 0.24 -10.64 21.26
C PRO A 283 1.60 -9.96 21.10
N VAL A 284 1.62 -8.62 21.05
CA VAL A 284 2.85 -7.81 20.94
C VAL A 284 3.32 -7.38 22.33
N GLU A 285 4.60 -7.62 22.66
CA GLU A 285 5.10 -7.49 24.04
C GLU A 285 5.34 -6.04 24.51
N ARG A 286 5.59 -5.10 23.58
CA ARG A 286 5.92 -3.68 23.90
C ARG A 286 5.29 -2.69 22.91
N PRO A 287 3.97 -2.55 22.91
CA PRO A 287 3.27 -1.66 21.99
C PRO A 287 3.37 -0.18 22.40
N ASN A 288 3.53 0.71 21.42
CA ASN A 288 3.49 2.16 21.62
C ASN A 288 2.06 2.69 21.81
N PHE A 289 1.07 2.05 21.16
CA PHE A 289 -0.35 2.38 21.20
C PHE A 289 -1.19 1.16 21.56
N GLN A 290 -2.32 1.35 22.23
CA GLN A 290 -3.25 0.25 22.52
C GLN A 290 -4.30 0.15 21.42
N VAL A 291 -4.15 -0.86 20.57
CA VAL A 291 -4.95 -1.13 19.38
C VAL A 291 -5.36 -2.60 19.37
N ASP A 292 -6.67 -2.85 19.34
CA ASP A 292 -7.21 -4.19 19.09
C ASP A 292 -7.52 -4.45 17.61
N LEU A 293 -7.88 -5.69 17.29
CA LEU A 293 -8.18 -6.16 15.93
C LEU A 293 -9.32 -5.39 15.24
N GLU A 294 -10.30 -4.91 15.99
CA GLU A 294 -11.38 -4.08 15.47
C GLU A 294 -10.89 -2.66 15.23
N GLN A 295 -10.07 -2.09 16.11
CA GLN A 295 -9.49 -0.76 15.93
C GLN A 295 -8.55 -0.68 14.72
N GLN A 296 -7.78 -1.73 14.42
CA GLN A 296 -7.04 -1.83 13.16
C GLN A 296 -8.00 -1.71 11.96
N ALA A 297 -9.09 -2.47 11.97
CA ALA A 297 -10.11 -2.44 10.91
C ALA A 297 -10.77 -1.06 10.76
N TRP A 298 -11.08 -0.40 11.88
CA TRP A 298 -11.65 0.96 11.89
C TRP A 298 -10.66 2.00 11.36
N TYR A 299 -9.39 1.89 11.74
CA TYR A 299 -8.32 2.78 11.29
C TYR A 299 -8.23 2.79 9.77
N LEU A 300 -8.26 1.63 9.10
CA LEU A 300 -8.16 1.58 7.64
C LEU A 300 -9.27 2.36 6.94
N VAL A 301 -10.54 2.17 7.34
CA VAL A 301 -11.68 2.91 6.77
C VAL A 301 -11.53 4.42 7.01
N GLN A 302 -11.20 4.81 8.25
CA GLN A 302 -11.09 6.22 8.67
C GLN A 302 -9.88 6.92 8.01
N ALA A 303 -8.74 6.25 7.89
CA ALA A 303 -7.54 6.76 7.25
C ALA A 303 -7.76 7.01 5.75
N HIS A 304 -8.45 6.11 5.05
CA HIS A 304 -8.83 6.34 3.65
C HIS A 304 -9.80 7.52 3.51
N ALA A 305 -10.80 7.62 4.40
CA ALA A 305 -11.73 8.74 4.40
C ALA A 305 -11.02 10.10 4.61
N LEU A 306 -10.14 10.18 5.61
CA LEU A 306 -9.35 11.38 5.94
C LEU A 306 -8.33 11.73 4.84
N GLY A 307 -7.58 10.74 4.35
CA GLY A 307 -6.53 10.95 3.35
C GLY A 307 -7.10 11.40 2.01
N PHE A 308 -8.24 10.83 1.57
CA PHE A 308 -8.91 11.31 0.35
C PHE A 308 -9.64 12.63 0.61
N GLY A 309 -10.23 12.86 1.79
CA GLY A 309 -10.74 14.19 2.18
C GLY A 309 -9.69 15.30 2.07
N ALA A 310 -8.45 15.00 2.47
CA ALA A 310 -7.27 15.86 2.33
C ALA A 310 -6.64 15.86 0.92
N ARG A 311 -7.27 15.20 -0.06
CA ARG A 311 -6.87 15.16 -1.48
C ARG A 311 -5.55 14.41 -1.76
N SER A 312 -5.22 13.38 -0.98
CA SER A 312 -4.16 12.43 -1.37
C SER A 312 -4.51 11.73 -2.69
N ALA A 313 -3.51 11.45 -3.51
CA ALA A 313 -3.72 10.80 -4.81
C ALA A 313 -3.90 9.29 -4.69
N ARG A 314 -3.21 8.64 -3.75
CA ARG A 314 -3.29 7.19 -3.45
C ARG A 314 -2.98 6.92 -1.99
N ILE A 315 -3.52 5.83 -1.46
CA ILE A 315 -3.33 5.36 -0.08
C ILE A 315 -3.03 3.85 -0.10
N GLY A 316 -2.05 3.42 0.69
CA GLY A 316 -1.55 2.05 0.73
C GLY A 316 -1.51 1.48 2.14
N VAL A 317 -2.13 0.32 2.33
CA VAL A 317 -2.16 -0.36 3.63
C VAL A 317 -0.83 -1.08 3.86
N TYR A 318 -0.08 -0.67 4.89
CA TYR A 318 1.10 -1.41 5.36
C TYR A 318 0.67 -2.41 6.43
N LYS A 319 0.63 -3.73 6.19
CA LYS A 319 0.98 -4.45 4.96
C LYS A 319 0.01 -5.61 4.72
N LEU A 320 0.14 -6.36 3.62
CA LEU A 320 -0.73 -7.50 3.38
C LEU A 320 -0.51 -8.60 4.42
N LEU A 321 0.72 -9.13 4.49
CA LEU A 321 1.10 -10.30 5.30
C LEU A 321 2.17 -9.96 6.35
N ASP A 322 1.97 -10.41 7.58
CA ASP A 322 3.06 -10.47 8.58
C ASP A 322 4.09 -11.55 8.19
N ILE A 323 5.15 -11.15 7.51
CA ILE A 323 6.19 -12.07 7.02
C ILE A 323 7.51 -11.88 7.80
N LEU A 324 8.17 -12.99 8.13
CA LEU A 324 9.45 -13.04 8.86
C LEU A 324 9.50 -12.33 10.24
N LEU A 325 8.34 -12.03 10.85
CA LEU A 325 8.30 -11.44 12.19
C LEU A 325 8.79 -12.42 13.27
N PRO A 326 9.65 -12.00 14.21
CA PRO A 326 9.94 -12.77 15.42
C PRO A 326 8.69 -12.82 16.32
N PRO A 327 8.49 -13.89 17.12
CA PRO A 327 7.40 -13.94 18.09
C PRO A 327 7.38 -12.71 19.02
N GLY A 328 6.21 -12.10 19.19
CA GLY A 328 6.05 -10.87 19.98
C GLY A 328 6.51 -9.58 19.28
N GLY A 329 7.05 -9.68 18.06
CA GLY A 329 7.37 -8.54 17.19
C GLY A 329 6.11 -7.82 16.70
N GLU A 330 6.26 -6.53 16.43
CA GLU A 330 5.16 -5.66 16.01
C GLU A 330 4.57 -6.10 14.66
N SER A 331 3.26 -6.27 14.61
CA SER A 331 2.52 -6.84 13.48
C SER A 331 1.65 -5.80 12.78
N PHE A 332 1.81 -5.68 11.47
CA PHE A 332 1.08 -4.70 10.64
C PHE A 332 0.25 -5.36 9.54
N GLY A 333 0.35 -6.69 9.36
CA GLY A 333 -0.45 -7.43 8.40
C GLY A 333 -1.95 -7.26 8.60
N ILE A 334 -2.70 -7.24 7.52
CA ILE A 334 -4.14 -7.58 7.54
C ILE A 334 -4.34 -9.11 7.48
N LEU A 335 -3.30 -9.85 7.10
CA LEU A 335 -3.12 -11.28 7.27
C LEU A 335 -2.00 -11.57 8.29
N ARG A 336 -2.18 -12.61 9.11
CA ARG A 336 -1.18 -13.15 10.05
C ARG A 336 -0.12 -14.00 9.33
N PRO A 337 1.00 -14.39 9.99
CA PRO A 337 2.03 -15.22 9.35
C PRO A 337 1.60 -16.61 8.87
N ASP A 338 0.42 -17.09 9.31
CA ASP A 338 -0.20 -18.34 8.85
C ASP A 338 -1.22 -18.14 7.70
N GLY A 339 -1.33 -16.92 7.16
CA GLY A 339 -2.32 -16.53 6.16
C GLY A 339 -3.71 -16.23 6.74
N SER A 340 -3.95 -16.42 8.04
CA SER A 340 -5.27 -16.17 8.63
C SER A 340 -5.61 -14.67 8.66
N ARG A 341 -6.84 -14.34 8.26
CA ARG A 341 -7.33 -12.95 8.19
C ARG A 341 -7.47 -12.31 9.57
N ARG A 342 -7.15 -11.02 9.66
CA ARG A 342 -7.66 -10.11 10.70
C ARG A 342 -8.92 -9.40 10.16
N PRO A 343 -9.81 -8.88 11.02
CA PRO A 343 -10.98 -8.09 10.58
C PRO A 343 -10.64 -6.89 9.69
N ALA A 344 -9.39 -6.42 9.77
CA ALA A 344 -8.85 -5.37 8.89
C ALA A 344 -8.81 -5.77 7.41
N PHE A 345 -8.75 -7.06 7.08
CA PHE A 345 -8.86 -7.52 5.69
C PHE A 345 -10.26 -7.23 5.13
N ASP A 346 -11.30 -7.69 5.82
CA ASP A 346 -12.69 -7.53 5.39
C ASP A 346 -13.10 -6.05 5.40
N ALA A 347 -12.61 -5.28 6.36
CA ALA A 347 -12.82 -3.83 6.39
C ALA A 347 -12.11 -3.08 5.26
N TYR A 348 -10.95 -3.56 4.82
CA TYR A 348 -10.28 -2.97 3.66
C TYR A 348 -10.99 -3.36 2.36
N GLN A 349 -11.45 -4.61 2.22
CA GLN A 349 -12.30 -5.03 1.11
C GLN A 349 -13.59 -4.18 1.02
N ALA A 350 -14.25 -3.93 2.15
CA ALA A 350 -15.41 -3.03 2.22
C ALA A 350 -15.03 -1.58 1.82
N THR A 351 -13.89 -1.08 2.27
CA THR A 351 -13.39 0.26 1.91
C THR A 351 -13.18 0.39 0.39
N VAL A 352 -12.51 -0.56 -0.25
CA VAL A 352 -12.32 -0.58 -1.71
C VAL A 352 -13.69 -0.67 -2.39
N ARG A 353 -14.50 -1.69 -2.07
CA ARG A 353 -15.81 -1.92 -2.70
C ARG A 353 -16.74 -0.70 -2.65
N TYR A 354 -16.80 0.01 -1.53
CA TYR A 354 -17.75 1.11 -1.33
C TYR A 354 -17.22 2.50 -1.67
N LEU A 355 -15.92 2.64 -1.95
CA LEU A 355 -15.30 3.90 -2.38
C LEU A 355 -14.80 3.88 -3.83
N SER A 356 -14.48 2.73 -4.41
CA SER A 356 -14.01 2.64 -5.80
C SER A 356 -14.90 3.41 -6.78
N GLY A 357 -14.26 4.05 -7.77
CA GLY A 357 -14.92 4.89 -8.75
C GLY A 357 -15.27 6.31 -8.28
N PHE A 358 -14.99 6.69 -7.02
CA PHE A 358 -15.31 8.05 -6.54
C PHE A 358 -14.68 9.18 -7.36
N THR A 359 -15.24 10.39 -7.30
CA THR A 359 -14.66 11.60 -7.93
C THR A 359 -14.29 12.66 -6.89
N TYR A 360 -13.37 13.55 -7.25
CA TYR A 360 -13.00 14.70 -6.43
C TYR A 360 -13.87 15.93 -6.76
N PRO A 361 -14.17 16.81 -5.78
CA PRO A 361 -13.71 16.76 -4.38
C PRO A 361 -14.46 15.70 -3.54
N VAL A 362 -13.93 15.37 -2.36
CA VAL A 362 -14.62 14.53 -1.37
C VAL A 362 -15.26 15.46 -0.35
N GLY A 363 -16.55 15.29 -0.10
CA GLY A 363 -17.28 16.07 0.91
C GLY A 363 -16.74 15.73 2.29
N ARG A 364 -16.45 16.75 3.13
CA ARG A 364 -15.79 16.56 4.42
C ARG A 364 -16.40 17.46 5.50
N GLN A 365 -16.92 16.86 6.56
CA GLN A 365 -17.39 17.55 7.77
C GLN A 365 -16.72 16.99 9.03
N GLN A 366 -16.13 17.89 9.81
CA GLN A 366 -15.63 17.61 11.15
C GLN A 366 -16.47 18.40 12.15
N SER A 367 -16.97 17.74 13.21
CA SER A 367 -17.56 18.39 14.38
C SER A 367 -16.75 18.07 15.63
N GLY A 368 -17.18 18.57 16.80
CA GLY A 368 -16.58 18.18 18.08
C GLY A 368 -16.82 16.71 18.48
N SER A 369 -17.80 16.04 17.88
CA SER A 369 -18.25 14.70 18.30
C SER A 369 -18.21 13.63 17.21
N PHE A 370 -18.24 14.01 15.92
CA PHE A 370 -18.23 13.09 14.78
C PHE A 370 -17.43 13.62 13.59
N TYR A 371 -17.04 12.70 12.71
CA TYR A 371 -16.70 12.99 11.32
C TYR A 371 -17.79 12.47 10.39
N ALA A 372 -17.96 13.14 9.26
CA ALA A 372 -18.70 12.66 8.11
C ALA A 372 -17.93 12.98 6.83
N PHE A 373 -17.95 12.05 5.88
CA PHE A 373 -17.39 12.20 4.54
C PHE A 373 -18.44 11.79 3.50
N ALA A 374 -18.40 12.39 2.31
CA ALA A 374 -19.26 12.04 1.19
C ALA A 374 -18.43 11.83 -0.09
N PHE A 375 -18.65 10.68 -0.71
CA PHE A 375 -17.97 10.23 -1.92
C PHE A 375 -19.00 10.07 -3.03
N ASN A 376 -18.99 11.00 -3.97
CA ASN A 376 -19.75 10.90 -5.23
C ASN A 376 -19.13 9.81 -6.11
N ARG A 377 -19.91 8.81 -6.53
CA ARG A 377 -19.52 7.65 -7.34
C ARG A 377 -20.49 7.44 -8.51
N PRO A 378 -20.15 6.66 -9.56
CA PRO A 378 -21.04 6.43 -10.70
C PRO A 378 -22.41 5.85 -10.32
N GLU A 379 -22.49 5.06 -9.25
CA GLU A 379 -23.75 4.44 -8.80
C GLU A 379 -24.55 5.29 -7.79
N GLY A 380 -24.06 6.46 -7.38
CA GLY A 380 -24.69 7.32 -6.36
C GLY A 380 -23.69 7.84 -5.33
N VAL A 381 -24.11 7.99 -4.07
CA VAL A 381 -23.26 8.55 -3.00
C VAL A 381 -22.95 7.49 -1.94
N THR A 382 -21.68 7.38 -1.54
CA THR A 382 -21.29 6.69 -0.30
C THR A 382 -20.88 7.73 0.74
N ARG A 383 -21.43 7.65 1.95
CA ARG A 383 -21.02 8.48 3.08
C ARG A 383 -20.37 7.64 4.17
N ILE A 384 -19.24 8.10 4.72
CA ILE A 384 -18.56 7.45 5.85
C ILE A 384 -18.72 8.31 7.10
N LEU A 385 -19.16 7.73 8.21
CA LEU A 385 -19.39 8.45 9.47
C LEU A 385 -18.82 7.67 10.67
N TRP A 386 -18.24 8.38 11.65
CA TRP A 386 -17.82 7.82 12.94
C TRP A 386 -17.80 8.85 14.06
N ALA A 387 -17.89 8.37 15.31
CA ALA A 387 -17.74 9.23 16.50
C ALA A 387 -16.24 9.50 16.78
N ARG A 388 -15.89 10.76 17.05
CA ARG A 388 -14.50 11.18 17.35
C ARG A 388 -14.06 10.90 18.78
N THR A 389 -15.01 10.67 19.68
CA THR A 389 -14.73 10.51 21.13
C THR A 389 -15.35 9.22 21.64
N GLN A 390 -15.04 8.84 22.88
CA GLN A 390 -15.68 7.73 23.61
C GLN A 390 -17.20 7.87 23.81
N THR A 391 -17.81 8.99 23.42
CA THR A 391 -19.24 9.24 23.59
C THR A 391 -20.02 8.76 22.37
N ASP A 392 -21.04 7.94 22.59
CA ASP A 392 -21.98 7.55 21.53
C ASP A 392 -22.73 8.79 21.00
N VAL A 393 -22.90 8.88 19.69
CA VAL A 393 -23.56 10.01 19.02
C VAL A 393 -24.72 9.50 18.18
N THR A 394 -25.94 9.99 18.41
CA THR A 394 -27.05 9.78 17.49
C THR A 394 -27.22 11.00 16.60
N LEU A 395 -27.09 10.81 15.28
CA LEU A 395 -27.22 11.84 14.26
C LEU A 395 -28.55 11.73 13.51
N ARG A 396 -29.06 12.88 13.07
CA ARG A 396 -30.14 13.01 12.11
C ARG A 396 -29.54 13.40 10.76
N VAL A 397 -29.23 12.39 9.95
CA VAL A 397 -28.51 12.55 8.68
C VAL A 397 -29.53 12.84 7.58
N PRO A 398 -29.42 13.94 6.80
CA PRO A 398 -30.30 14.17 5.65
C PRO A 398 -30.19 13.03 4.65
N ALA A 399 -31.32 12.50 4.19
CA ALA A 399 -31.36 11.41 3.23
C ALA A 399 -31.27 11.97 1.79
N LEU A 400 -30.38 11.40 0.97
CA LEU A 400 -30.26 11.69 -0.46
C LEU A 400 -31.12 10.71 -1.30
N ALA A 401 -31.61 9.62 -0.68
CA ALA A 401 -32.54 8.66 -1.25
C ALA A 401 -33.54 8.13 -0.19
N ASP A 402 -34.72 7.66 -0.60
CA ASP A 402 -35.71 7.09 0.34
C ASP A 402 -35.23 5.78 0.99
N GLU A 403 -34.38 5.02 0.29
CA GLU A 403 -33.74 3.79 0.76
C GLU A 403 -32.21 3.85 0.54
N ALA A 404 -31.46 3.22 1.44
CA ALA A 404 -30.01 3.11 1.39
C ALA A 404 -29.56 1.77 2.01
N LEU A 405 -28.28 1.45 1.90
CA LEU A 405 -27.64 0.41 2.73
C LEU A 405 -26.85 1.08 3.86
N LEU A 406 -27.10 0.65 5.09
CA LEU A 406 -26.19 0.86 6.21
C LEU A 406 -25.20 -0.30 6.23
N VAL A 407 -23.90 -0.02 6.11
CA VAL A 407 -22.85 -1.04 6.10
C VAL A 407 -21.91 -0.81 7.28
N SER A 408 -21.52 -1.89 7.96
CA SER A 408 -20.50 -1.84 9.01
C SER A 408 -19.09 -1.61 8.43
N ALA A 409 -18.12 -1.35 9.31
CA ALA A 409 -16.71 -1.27 8.94
C ALA A 409 -16.22 -2.51 8.16
N THR A 410 -16.70 -3.71 8.52
CA THR A 410 -16.33 -5.02 7.94
C THR A 410 -17.24 -5.50 6.81
N GLY A 411 -18.17 -4.65 6.34
CA GLY A 411 -18.99 -4.96 5.16
C GLY A 411 -20.33 -5.63 5.42
N GLU A 412 -20.79 -5.77 6.68
CA GLU A 412 -22.14 -6.30 6.93
C GLU A 412 -23.23 -5.29 6.53
N GLU A 413 -24.08 -5.66 5.57
CA GLU A 413 -25.11 -4.80 4.97
C GLU A 413 -26.47 -4.93 5.70
N GLN A 414 -27.15 -3.80 5.92
CA GLN A 414 -28.53 -3.73 6.42
C GLN A 414 -29.33 -2.67 5.65
N PRO A 415 -30.62 -2.91 5.32
CA PRO A 415 -31.46 -1.91 4.67
C PRO A 415 -31.76 -0.75 5.62
N LEU A 416 -31.57 0.47 5.12
CA LEU A 416 -31.83 1.73 5.81
C LEU A 416 -32.93 2.49 5.05
N ARG A 417 -33.89 3.07 5.77
CA ARG A 417 -34.99 3.84 5.18
C ARG A 417 -35.06 5.23 5.77
N ALA A 418 -35.36 6.21 4.93
CA ALA A 418 -35.60 7.58 5.34
C ALA A 418 -36.93 7.67 6.10
N LEU A 419 -36.96 8.48 7.15
CA LEU A 419 -38.16 8.90 7.86
C LEU A 419 -38.19 10.43 7.87
N ASP A 420 -39.26 11.01 7.32
CA ASP A 420 -39.44 12.46 7.15
C ASP A 420 -38.24 13.17 6.45
N GLY A 421 -37.56 12.46 5.53
CA GLY A 421 -36.39 12.94 4.78
C GLY A 421 -35.03 12.74 5.46
N PHE A 422 -34.95 11.94 6.54
CA PHE A 422 -33.70 11.73 7.30
C PHE A 422 -33.49 10.26 7.67
N TYR A 423 -32.22 9.87 7.77
CA TYR A 423 -31.83 8.67 8.50
C TYR A 423 -31.49 9.01 9.96
N ARG A 424 -31.83 8.11 10.87
CA ARG A 424 -31.43 8.21 12.28
C ARG A 424 -30.31 7.20 12.55
N ILE A 425 -29.10 7.71 12.74
CA ILE A 425 -27.87 6.91 12.77
C ILE A 425 -27.26 6.99 14.16
N ARG A 426 -26.91 5.84 14.76
CA ARG A 426 -26.12 5.79 16.01
C ARG A 426 -24.68 5.42 15.69
N LEU A 427 -23.78 6.35 15.91
CA LEU A 427 -22.34 6.14 15.90
C LEU A 427 -21.93 5.74 17.31
N ARG A 428 -21.25 4.60 17.46
CA ARG A 428 -20.68 4.17 18.73
C ARG A 428 -19.40 4.96 19.03
N GLY A 429 -19.16 5.24 20.31
CA GLY A 429 -17.94 5.92 20.76
C GLY A 429 -16.65 5.15 20.48
N ALA A 430 -15.56 5.89 20.37
CA ALA A 430 -14.19 5.38 20.28
C ALA A 430 -13.77 4.59 21.54
N ARG A 431 -12.88 3.60 21.36
CA ARG A 431 -12.15 2.99 22.48
C ARG A 431 -10.87 3.79 22.73
N CYS A 432 -10.86 4.59 23.78
CA CYS A 432 -9.78 5.55 24.06
C CYS A 432 -8.87 5.04 25.18
N ALA A 433 -7.56 4.92 24.92
CA ALA A 433 -6.60 4.29 25.84
C ALA A 433 -5.14 4.76 25.59
N PRO A 434 -4.69 5.89 26.19
CA PRO A 434 -5.45 6.84 27.00
C PRO A 434 -6.19 7.90 26.18
N ALA A 435 -5.79 8.12 24.92
CA ALA A 435 -6.42 9.03 23.99
C ALA A 435 -7.32 8.28 22.99
N CYS A 436 -8.15 9.02 22.26
CA CYS A 436 -8.97 8.47 21.17
C CYS A 436 -8.15 8.47 19.87
N ASP A 437 -7.02 7.78 19.85
CA ASP A 437 -6.08 7.74 18.72
C ASP A 437 -6.73 7.17 17.44
N ILE A 438 -7.75 6.33 17.61
CA ILE A 438 -8.62 5.78 16.57
C ILE A 438 -10.07 6.11 16.95
N GLY A 439 -10.87 6.56 15.98
CA GLY A 439 -12.27 6.91 16.21
C GLY A 439 -13.15 5.70 16.49
N GLY A 440 -14.43 5.92 16.80
CA GLY A 440 -15.43 4.86 16.96
C GLY A 440 -15.65 4.05 15.69
N PRO A 441 -16.38 2.91 15.76
CA PRO A 441 -16.62 2.06 14.59
C PRO A 441 -17.20 2.88 13.44
N PRO A 442 -16.52 2.95 12.29
CA PRO A 442 -17.04 3.64 11.12
C PRO A 442 -18.17 2.83 10.49
N ILE A 443 -19.09 3.55 9.87
CA ILE A 443 -20.17 3.00 9.06
C ILE A 443 -20.14 3.64 7.68
N PHE A 444 -20.66 2.91 6.69
CA PHE A 444 -21.00 3.45 5.37
C PHE A 444 -22.52 3.62 5.28
N ILE A 445 -22.97 4.71 4.66
CA ILE A 445 -24.33 4.89 4.16
C ILE A 445 -24.22 4.92 2.64
N VAL A 446 -24.81 3.95 1.96
CA VAL A 446 -24.71 3.78 0.50
C VAL A 446 -26.06 4.09 -0.13
N GLU A 447 -26.12 5.24 -0.81
CA GLU A 447 -27.32 5.82 -1.41
C GLU A 447 -27.26 5.65 -2.92
N SER A 448 -27.56 4.44 -3.36
CA SER A 448 -27.57 4.06 -4.78
C SER A 448 -28.65 4.80 -5.56
N GLY A 449 -28.29 5.36 -6.71
CA GLY A 449 -29.20 6.12 -7.56
C GLY A 449 -29.64 7.48 -7.00
N ALA A 450 -29.04 7.93 -5.88
CA ALA A 450 -29.15 9.33 -5.47
C ALA A 450 -28.53 10.24 -6.54
N ASP A 451 -29.16 11.37 -6.81
CA ASP A 451 -28.56 12.42 -7.63
C ASP A 451 -27.21 12.82 -7.04
N LEU A 452 -26.22 13.09 -7.89
CA LEU A 452 -24.90 13.56 -7.48
C LEU A 452 -25.03 14.98 -6.90
N ALA A 453 -25.33 15.04 -5.60
CA ALA A 453 -25.39 16.26 -4.83
C ALA A 453 -24.02 16.93 -4.76
N SER A 454 -24.01 18.25 -4.54
CA SER A 454 -22.76 18.94 -4.25
C SER A 454 -22.11 18.34 -3.00
N ASP A 455 -20.79 18.15 -3.02
CA ASP A 455 -20.09 17.41 -1.95
C ASP A 455 -20.26 18.08 -0.57
N GLU A 456 -20.39 19.40 -0.54
CA GLU A 456 -20.72 20.18 0.67
C GLU A 456 -22.15 19.91 1.19
N GLU A 457 -23.12 19.64 0.31
CA GLU A 457 -24.51 19.36 0.69
C GLU A 457 -24.67 17.90 1.12
N ALA A 458 -24.07 16.96 0.37
CA ALA A 458 -24.11 15.52 0.65
C ALA A 458 -23.57 15.17 2.04
N VAL A 459 -22.49 15.85 2.46
CA VAL A 459 -21.84 15.64 3.76
C VAL A 459 -22.52 16.36 4.93
N ARG A 460 -23.38 17.36 4.67
CA ARG A 460 -23.84 18.31 5.69
C ARG A 460 -24.84 17.69 6.68
N ILE A 461 -24.39 17.52 7.92
CA ILE A 461 -25.22 17.08 9.05
C ILE A 461 -25.27 18.23 10.07
N ASP A 462 -26.47 18.55 10.58
CA ASP A 462 -26.63 19.59 11.60
C ASP A 462 -26.11 19.10 12.96
N PRO A 463 -25.00 19.65 13.49
CA PRO A 463 -24.40 19.19 14.73
C PRO A 463 -25.27 19.50 15.96
N ASP A 464 -26.15 20.50 15.89
CA ASP A 464 -27.05 20.86 17.01
C ASP A 464 -28.19 19.83 17.18
N THR A 465 -28.41 18.98 16.17
CA THR A 465 -29.31 17.82 16.26
C THR A 465 -28.67 16.56 16.85
N ALA A 466 -27.35 16.57 17.09
CA ALA A 466 -26.62 15.41 17.58
C ALA A 466 -26.93 15.12 19.05
N ILE A 467 -27.49 13.94 19.33
CA ILE A 467 -27.77 13.50 20.70
C ILE A 467 -26.58 12.70 21.21
N LEU A 468 -25.82 13.30 22.14
CA LEU A 468 -24.73 12.64 22.84
C LEU A 468 -25.27 11.72 23.94
N MET A 469 -24.83 10.46 23.95
CA MET A 469 -25.13 9.49 25.00
C MET A 469 -23.86 9.18 25.79
N THR A 470 -23.74 9.74 26.99
CA THR A 470 -22.77 9.26 27.98
C THR A 470 -23.09 7.81 28.32
N ALA A 471 -22.12 6.92 28.16
CA ALA A 471 -22.25 5.54 28.59
C ALA A 471 -22.58 5.50 30.10
N THR A 472 -23.77 4.99 30.45
CA THR A 472 -24.11 4.71 31.84
C THR A 472 -23.09 3.68 32.35
N PRO A 473 -22.34 3.95 33.45
CA PRO A 473 -21.40 2.97 33.96
C PRO A 473 -22.15 1.69 34.34
N VAL A 474 -21.83 0.60 33.64
CA VAL A 474 -22.35 -0.72 34.00
C VAL A 474 -21.83 -1.03 35.40
N PRO A 475 -22.70 -1.26 36.40
CA PRO A 475 -22.24 -1.53 37.76
C PRO A 475 -21.46 -2.85 37.75
N THR A 476 -20.16 -2.78 38.01
CA THR A 476 -19.32 -3.96 38.21
C THR A 476 -19.82 -4.73 39.42
N THR A 477 -20.49 -5.85 39.18
CA THR A 477 -20.78 -6.85 40.21
C THR A 477 -19.45 -7.26 40.85
N PRO A 478 -19.28 -7.13 42.19
CA PRO A 478 -18.04 -7.53 42.83
C PRO A 478 -17.79 -9.03 42.58
N ALA A 479 -16.59 -9.36 42.11
CA ALA A 479 -16.19 -10.75 41.95
C ALA A 479 -16.30 -11.48 43.30
N ALA A 480 -17.08 -12.56 43.36
CA ALA A 480 -17.22 -13.34 44.57
C ALA A 480 -15.88 -14.00 44.91
N THR A 481 -15.33 -13.66 46.08
CA THR A 481 -14.07 -14.23 46.58
C THR A 481 -14.21 -15.74 46.73
N ALA A 482 -13.60 -16.51 45.82
CA ALA A 482 -13.59 -17.96 45.87
C ALA A 482 -12.60 -18.45 46.95
N THR A 483 -13.08 -18.63 48.18
CA THR A 483 -12.31 -19.28 49.24
C THR A 483 -12.08 -20.75 48.88
N THR A 484 -10.81 -21.13 48.72
CA THR A 484 -10.41 -22.52 48.46
C THR A 484 -10.77 -23.43 49.64
N ALA A 485 -11.64 -24.41 49.41
CA ALA A 485 -11.90 -25.54 50.29
C ALA A 485 -11.58 -26.85 49.54
N ALA A 486 -11.05 -27.84 50.26
CA ALA A 486 -10.37 -28.98 49.66
C ALA A 486 -11.29 -30.14 49.24
N SER A 487 -10.87 -30.83 48.17
CA SER A 487 -10.98 -32.26 47.92
C SER A 487 -12.28 -33.00 48.33
N GLY A 488 -13.12 -33.31 47.34
CA GLY A 488 -14.11 -34.39 47.42
C GLY A 488 -14.31 -35.02 46.04
N ASP A 489 -14.10 -36.33 45.93
CA ASP A 489 -14.19 -37.05 44.65
C ASP A 489 -15.60 -37.00 44.05
N VAL A 490 -15.70 -36.67 42.76
CA VAL A 490 -16.89 -36.93 41.94
C VAL A 490 -16.48 -37.51 40.60
N THR A 491 -16.75 -38.79 40.41
CA THR A 491 -16.56 -39.52 39.16
C THR A 491 -17.47 -38.98 38.05
N ILE A 492 -16.89 -38.50 36.95
CA ILE A 492 -17.65 -38.15 35.73
C ILE A 492 -17.54 -39.30 34.73
N THR A 493 -18.68 -39.94 34.45
CA THR A 493 -18.82 -40.94 33.39
C THR A 493 -18.75 -40.26 32.03
N VAL A 494 -17.68 -40.51 31.27
CA VAL A 494 -17.55 -40.01 29.89
C VAL A 494 -18.37 -40.91 28.95
N THR A 495 -19.47 -40.39 28.41
CA THR A 495 -20.12 -40.96 27.23
C THR A 495 -19.37 -40.47 25.98
N PRO A 496 -18.83 -41.35 25.12
CA PRO A 496 -18.12 -40.92 23.92
C PRO A 496 -19.09 -40.31 22.89
N PRO A 497 -18.72 -39.22 22.20
CA PRO A 497 -19.50 -38.69 21.09
C PRO A 497 -19.52 -39.67 19.91
N ALA A 498 -20.59 -39.61 19.11
CA ALA A 498 -20.85 -40.58 18.05
C ALA A 498 -19.81 -40.56 16.92
N THR A 499 -19.50 -41.75 16.42
CA THR A 499 -18.59 -42.00 15.30
C THR A 499 -18.97 -41.20 14.06
N ALA A 500 -18.03 -40.42 13.51
CA ALA A 500 -18.21 -39.78 12.21
C ALA A 500 -18.28 -40.84 11.10
N THR A 501 -19.32 -40.78 10.27
CA THR A 501 -19.48 -41.67 9.12
C THR A 501 -18.50 -41.29 8.01
N SER A 502 -17.78 -42.27 7.48
CA SER A 502 -16.79 -42.09 6.40
C SER A 502 -17.43 -41.60 5.10
N SER A 503 -16.97 -40.45 4.58
CA SER A 503 -17.17 -40.09 3.17
C SER A 503 -16.33 -40.99 2.25
N PRO A 504 -16.80 -41.29 1.02
CA PRO A 504 -16.12 -42.21 0.12
C PRO A 504 -14.85 -41.62 -0.49
N THR A 505 -13.79 -42.43 -0.53
CA THR A 505 -12.52 -42.14 -1.21
C THR A 505 -12.72 -41.92 -2.71
N PRO A 506 -12.07 -40.93 -3.35
CA PRO A 506 -12.07 -40.81 -4.81
C PRO A 506 -11.34 -41.99 -5.48
N PRO A 507 -11.74 -42.40 -6.70
CA PRO A 507 -11.09 -43.49 -7.42
C PRO A 507 -9.68 -43.10 -7.90
N PRO A 508 -8.76 -44.07 -8.07
CA PRO A 508 -7.41 -43.80 -8.57
C PRO A 508 -7.42 -43.32 -10.03
N PRO A 509 -6.43 -42.52 -10.45
CA PRO A 509 -6.35 -42.01 -11.82
C PRO A 509 -6.19 -43.14 -12.83
N THR A 510 -6.94 -43.06 -13.93
CA THR A 510 -6.82 -43.99 -15.06
C THR A 510 -5.58 -43.64 -15.88
N PRO A 511 -4.73 -44.62 -16.29
CA PRO A 511 -3.54 -44.33 -17.08
C PRO A 511 -3.90 -43.85 -18.49
N THR A 512 -3.44 -42.66 -18.86
CA THR A 512 -3.47 -42.16 -20.25
C THR A 512 -2.33 -42.80 -21.04
N PRO A 513 -2.54 -43.25 -22.29
CA PRO A 513 -1.53 -43.97 -23.05
C PRO A 513 -0.38 -43.09 -23.56
N GLU A 514 0.82 -43.68 -23.53
CA GLU A 514 2.08 -43.14 -24.03
C GLU A 514 2.12 -43.04 -25.58
N PRO A 515 2.48 -41.88 -26.16
CA PRO A 515 2.85 -41.77 -27.57
C PRO A 515 4.30 -42.21 -27.81
N ALA A 516 4.52 -43.00 -28.86
CA ALA A 516 5.76 -43.75 -29.07
C ALA A 516 7.01 -42.92 -29.41
N THR A 517 8.16 -43.43 -28.98
CA THR A 517 9.52 -42.99 -29.32
C THR A 517 9.77 -42.94 -30.82
N ALA A 518 10.16 -41.77 -31.34
CA ALA A 518 10.70 -41.61 -32.70
C ALA A 518 12.13 -41.05 -32.65
N THR A 519 13.12 -41.93 -32.70
CA THR A 519 14.54 -41.56 -32.75
C THR A 519 14.89 -40.99 -34.12
N ALA A 520 15.26 -39.71 -34.19
CA ALA A 520 15.81 -39.07 -35.38
C ALA A 520 17.16 -38.42 -35.08
N THR A 521 18.24 -39.15 -35.34
CA THR A 521 19.61 -38.64 -35.30
C THR A 521 19.82 -37.57 -36.38
N SER A 522 20.39 -36.42 -36.04
CA SER A 522 20.98 -35.51 -37.03
C SER A 522 22.36 -35.01 -36.60
N THR A 523 23.25 -34.95 -37.59
CA THR A 523 24.70 -34.85 -37.51
C THR A 523 25.20 -33.45 -37.18
N ALA A 524 26.30 -33.35 -36.41
CA ALA A 524 27.03 -32.10 -36.19
C ALA A 524 28.20 -31.91 -37.18
N THR A 525 28.35 -30.71 -37.73
CA THR A 525 29.54 -30.20 -38.44
C THR A 525 29.50 -28.64 -38.50
N PRO A 526 30.60 -27.90 -38.74
CA PRO A 526 31.42 -27.38 -37.64
C PRO A 526 31.61 -25.85 -37.64
N SER A 527 32.21 -25.32 -36.56
CA SER A 527 32.68 -23.93 -36.47
C SER A 527 33.78 -23.57 -37.48
N PRO A 528 33.83 -22.32 -37.98
CA PRO A 528 35.03 -21.71 -38.52
C PRO A 528 35.78 -20.87 -37.46
N THR A 529 37.06 -21.19 -37.23
CA THR A 529 38.02 -20.34 -36.50
C THR A 529 39.15 -19.93 -37.44
N LEU A 530 39.34 -18.63 -37.65
CA LEU A 530 40.54 -17.97 -38.19
C LEU A 530 40.54 -16.50 -37.72
N THR A 531 41.61 -15.72 -37.59
CA THR A 531 43.05 -15.91 -37.27
C THR A 531 43.59 -14.52 -36.91
N ALA A 532 44.63 -14.41 -36.08
CA ALA A 532 45.12 -13.13 -35.55
C ALA A 532 46.09 -12.34 -36.45
N SER A 533 46.27 -11.05 -36.08
CA SER A 533 47.44 -10.17 -36.34
C SER A 533 47.59 -9.49 -37.73
N PRO A 534 48.26 -8.32 -37.84
CA PRO A 534 49.29 -7.80 -36.91
C PRO A 534 49.16 -6.36 -36.37
N THR A 535 49.98 -6.13 -35.34
CA THR A 535 50.32 -4.89 -34.62
C THR A 535 50.79 -3.73 -35.51
N THR A 536 50.59 -2.49 -35.05
CA THR A 536 51.44 -1.33 -35.41
C THR A 536 51.58 -0.42 -34.18
N GLU A 537 52.80 0.05 -33.89
CA GLU A 537 53.15 0.80 -32.69
C GLU A 537 53.06 2.33 -32.85
N ALA A 538 52.79 3.00 -31.71
CA ALA A 538 53.30 4.33 -31.31
C ALA A 538 52.80 5.61 -32.04
N PRO A 539 52.99 6.82 -31.46
CA PRO A 539 53.55 7.15 -30.14
C PRO A 539 52.68 8.06 -29.23
N THR A 540 52.99 7.96 -27.94
CA THR A 540 52.98 8.97 -26.86
C THR A 540 52.68 10.44 -27.22
N ALA A 541 51.73 11.05 -26.50
CA ALA A 541 51.72 12.49 -26.21
C ALA A 541 51.11 12.78 -24.83
N THR A 542 51.95 13.11 -23.84
CA THR A 542 51.53 13.61 -22.52
C THR A 542 51.48 15.14 -22.54
N PRO A 543 50.38 15.79 -22.12
CA PRO A 543 50.39 17.19 -21.72
C PRO A 543 50.43 17.32 -20.18
N THR A 544 51.59 17.69 -19.65
CA THR A 544 51.73 18.15 -18.26
C THR A 544 51.15 19.56 -18.14
N VAL A 545 50.19 19.76 -17.23
CA VAL A 545 49.76 21.11 -16.81
C VAL A 545 49.84 21.23 -15.29
N THR A 546 50.96 21.80 -14.86
CA THR A 546 51.07 22.94 -13.95
C THR A 546 50.04 23.04 -12.81
N ALA A 547 50.46 22.62 -11.63
CA ALA A 547 49.81 23.02 -10.38
C ALA A 547 49.83 24.55 -10.21
N THR A 548 48.67 25.15 -9.95
CA THR A 548 48.56 26.56 -9.57
C THR A 548 48.26 26.65 -8.08
N THR A 549 49.09 27.41 -7.36
CA THR A 549 49.01 27.61 -5.91
C THR A 549 47.72 28.33 -5.52
N VAL A 550 46.87 27.69 -4.71
CA VAL A 550 45.76 28.39 -4.04
C VAL A 550 46.30 29.13 -2.82
N VAL A 551 45.95 30.40 -2.71
CA VAL A 551 46.37 31.30 -1.63
C VAL A 551 45.64 30.96 -0.35
N ALA A 552 46.38 30.86 0.77
CA ALA A 552 45.79 30.72 2.09
C ALA A 552 44.98 31.98 2.47
N VAL A 553 43.75 31.79 2.92
CA VAL A 553 42.94 32.81 3.60
C VAL A 553 42.78 32.39 5.06
N ALA A 554 42.93 33.35 5.96
CA ALA A 554 43.16 33.10 7.38
C ALA A 554 41.90 32.67 8.16
N GLU A 555 42.13 31.92 9.24
CA GLU A 555 41.19 31.81 10.36
C GLU A 555 40.96 33.17 11.04
N LEU A 556 39.79 33.33 11.67
CA LEU A 556 39.50 33.98 12.96
C LEU A 556 38.03 34.49 12.98
N PRO A 557 37.36 34.59 14.15
CA PRO A 557 37.57 33.90 15.42
C PRO A 557 36.30 33.17 15.92
N ALA A 558 36.43 32.42 17.02
CA ALA A 558 35.28 31.89 17.76
C ALA A 558 34.45 33.00 18.43
N VAL A 559 33.15 32.74 18.63
CA VAL A 559 32.25 33.57 19.44
C VAL A 559 31.85 32.76 20.68
N GLU A 560 32.02 33.34 21.87
CA GLU A 560 31.61 32.74 23.14
C GLU A 560 30.08 32.80 23.32
N GLU A 561 29.48 31.70 23.78
CA GLU A 561 28.14 31.71 24.38
C GLU A 561 28.21 31.99 25.89
N PRO A 562 27.27 32.77 26.47
CA PRO A 562 27.04 32.84 27.91
C PRO A 562 26.11 31.72 28.41
N PRO A 563 26.12 31.37 29.72
CA PRO A 563 25.79 30.00 30.14
C PRO A 563 24.40 29.77 30.77
N ASP A 564 24.05 28.49 30.74
CA ASP A 564 23.21 27.69 31.68
C ASP A 564 21.69 27.93 31.82
N GLY A 565 20.97 26.80 31.74
CA GLY A 565 19.50 26.76 31.74
C GLY A 565 18.84 25.39 32.02
N SER A 566 19.54 24.46 32.70
CA SER A 566 18.97 23.26 33.36
C SER A 566 18.14 22.27 32.51
N ALA A 567 18.80 21.26 31.92
CA ALA A 567 18.15 20.02 31.48
C ALA A 567 18.26 18.91 32.54
N ILE A 568 17.17 18.19 32.80
CA ILE A 568 17.15 16.98 33.64
C ILE A 568 17.54 15.78 32.78
N GLY A 569 18.62 15.08 33.15
CA GLY A 569 19.26 14.08 32.28
C GLY A 569 18.56 12.73 32.17
N PRO A 570 18.84 11.95 31.10
CA PRO A 570 18.31 10.61 30.90
C PRO A 570 19.05 9.55 31.74
N SER A 571 18.32 8.54 32.19
CA SER A 571 18.86 7.40 32.94
C SER A 571 19.43 6.32 32.00
N ASN A 572 20.70 5.92 32.22
CA ASN A 572 21.36 4.86 31.48
C ASN A 572 20.73 3.47 31.71
N ALA A 573 20.54 2.70 30.63
CA ALA A 573 20.42 1.24 30.62
C ALA A 573 21.19 0.68 29.40
N PRO A 574 21.76 -0.53 29.47
CA PRO A 574 22.96 -0.84 28.69
C PRO A 574 22.72 -1.30 27.23
N ILE A 575 23.69 -0.92 26.39
CA ILE A 575 23.85 -1.30 24.99
C ILE A 575 24.27 -2.77 24.87
N THR A 576 23.41 -3.63 24.33
CA THR A 576 23.77 -4.91 23.67
C THR A 576 22.67 -5.30 22.68
N SER A 577 23.05 -6.00 21.60
CA SER A 577 22.17 -6.49 20.51
C SER A 577 21.90 -5.52 19.36
N TRP A 578 22.96 -5.14 18.65
CA TRP A 578 22.90 -4.63 17.28
C TRP A 578 23.68 -5.59 16.37
N LEU A 579 23.30 -5.67 15.08
CA LEU A 579 23.71 -6.67 14.09
C LEU A 579 23.22 -8.10 14.38
N PHE A 580 22.11 -8.52 13.75
CA PHE A 580 21.86 -9.88 13.19
C PHE A 580 20.42 -9.98 12.66
N ILE A 581 20.14 -9.41 11.47
CA ILE A 581 18.89 -9.67 10.73
C ILE A 581 19.19 -10.17 9.29
N GLY A 582 20.18 -9.59 8.61
CA GLY A 582 20.54 -10.00 7.23
C GLY A 582 21.04 -11.45 7.04
N ALA A 583 21.37 -12.18 8.11
CA ALA A 583 21.86 -13.57 8.00
C ALA A 583 20.77 -14.65 8.08
N ALA A 584 19.57 -14.33 8.59
CA ALA A 584 18.49 -15.32 8.77
C ALA A 584 17.72 -15.63 7.47
N VAL A 585 17.75 -14.70 6.51
CA VAL A 585 16.99 -14.76 5.26
C VAL A 585 17.39 -15.97 4.39
N VAL A 586 18.68 -16.31 4.36
CA VAL A 586 19.23 -17.34 3.46
C VAL A 586 18.76 -18.78 3.80
N LEU A 587 18.48 -19.10 5.06
CA LEU A 587 18.01 -20.45 5.45
C LEU A 587 16.48 -20.60 5.44
N GLY A 588 15.74 -19.52 5.69
CA GLY A 588 14.27 -19.58 5.77
C GLY A 588 13.62 -19.92 4.43
N VAL A 589 14.05 -19.25 3.36
CA VAL A 589 13.49 -19.41 2.00
C VAL A 589 13.62 -20.87 1.51
N VAL A 590 14.78 -21.51 1.73
CA VAL A 590 15.02 -22.88 1.25
C VAL A 590 14.14 -23.92 1.96
N LEU A 591 13.78 -23.72 3.23
CA LEU A 591 12.96 -24.67 3.99
C LEU A 591 11.46 -24.56 3.71
N VAL A 592 10.92 -23.37 3.46
CA VAL A 592 9.48 -23.18 3.19
C VAL A 592 9.06 -23.81 1.85
N PHE A 593 9.91 -23.74 0.82
CA PHE A 593 9.63 -24.38 -0.47
C PHE A 593 9.81 -25.91 -0.48
N ALA A 594 10.49 -26.48 0.53
CA ALA A 594 10.64 -27.94 0.66
C ALA A 594 9.39 -28.62 1.24
N THR A 595 8.52 -27.90 1.97
CA THR A 595 7.35 -28.46 2.65
C THR A 595 6.03 -28.29 1.88
N ARG A 596 5.90 -27.27 1.00
CA ARG A 596 4.73 -27.09 0.11
C ARG A 596 4.66 -28.05 -1.11
N LYS A 597 5.55 -29.06 -1.20
CA LYS A 597 5.62 -30.03 -2.33
C LYS A 597 5.37 -31.50 -1.93
N ARG A 598 4.43 -31.74 -1.01
CA ARG A 598 3.89 -33.07 -0.66
C ARG A 598 2.39 -33.03 -0.42
#